data_AF-A0A354QA52-F1
#
_entry.id   AF-A0A354QA52-F1
#
_cell.length_a   1.000
_cell.length_b   1.000
_cell.length_c   1.000
_cell.angle_alpha   90.00
_cell.angle_beta   90.00
_cell.angle_gamma   90.00
#
_symmetry.space_group_name_H-M   'P 1'
#
loop_
_entity.id
_entity.type
_entity.pdbx_description
1 polymer ?
#
loop_
_entity_poly.entity_id
_entity_poly.type
_entity_poly.pdbx_seq_one_letter_code
_entity_poly.pdbx_strand_id
1 'polypeptide(L)'
;VLELEGMARGAQVEYETLLIWNCRGDLPLSDDAIPESAKHSPEGCTTLLFPAAKSSVAVIAHNEDGPPELDGHCCWFSVRQENGSKFSTFHYPGMLPGHTFSVNSHGLVQTINNIRVDDLQSGIPHWC
;
A
#
# COMPACT_ATOMS: atom_id res chain seq x y z
N VAL A 1 -12.67 3.01 -8.35
CA VAL A 1 -14.12 2.70 -8.23
C VAL A 1 -14.42 1.28 -8.70
N LEU A 2 -14.40 0.96 -10.00
CA LEU A 2 -14.78 -0.39 -10.49
C LEU A 2 -13.95 -1.55 -9.91
N GLU A 3 -12.65 -1.32 -9.67
CA GLU A 3 -11.77 -2.34 -9.08
C GLU A 3 -12.16 -2.64 -7.62
N LEU A 4 -12.37 -1.61 -6.80
CA LEU A 4 -12.87 -1.75 -5.43
C LEU A 4 -14.24 -2.42 -5.37
N GLU A 5 -15.17 -2.07 -6.27
CA GLU A 5 -16.47 -2.76 -6.36
C GLU A 5 -16.31 -4.25 -6.70
N GLY A 6 -15.38 -4.59 -7.61
CA GLY A 6 -15.04 -5.97 -7.94
C GLY A 6 -14.46 -6.73 -6.75
N MET A 7 -13.51 -6.11 -6.05
CA MET A 7 -12.92 -6.66 -4.82
C MET A 7 -13.97 -6.85 -3.72
N ALA A 8 -14.84 -5.88 -3.49
CA ALA A 8 -15.90 -5.95 -2.48
C ALA A 8 -16.86 -7.12 -2.77
N ARG A 9 -17.30 -7.28 -4.03
CA ARG A 9 -18.11 -8.44 -4.45
C ARG A 9 -17.38 -9.76 -4.24
N GLY A 10 -16.09 -9.82 -4.59
CA GLY A 10 -15.28 -11.04 -4.45
C GLY A 10 -15.04 -11.43 -3.00
N ALA A 11 -14.83 -10.43 -2.13
CA ALA A 11 -14.63 -10.60 -0.69
C ALA A 11 -15.96 -10.72 0.09
N GLN A 12 -17.10 -10.52 -0.57
CA GLN A 12 -18.44 -10.53 0.04
C GLN A 12 -18.58 -9.52 1.20
N VAL A 13 -18.05 -8.32 1.00
CA VAL A 13 -18.16 -7.19 1.93
C VAL A 13 -18.83 -6.00 1.25
N GLU A 14 -19.35 -5.07 2.04
CA GLU A 14 -19.90 -3.82 1.53
C GLU A 14 -18.79 -2.96 0.90
N TYR A 15 -19.12 -2.27 -0.18
CA TYR A 15 -18.19 -1.40 -0.89
C TYR A 15 -17.60 -0.33 0.02
N GLU A 16 -18.44 0.29 0.85
CA GLU A 16 -18.06 1.34 1.79
C GLU A 16 -17.06 0.84 2.83
N THR A 17 -17.20 -0.41 3.29
CA THR A 17 -16.24 -1.03 4.21
C THR A 17 -14.86 -1.15 3.57
N LEU A 18 -14.81 -1.62 2.31
CA LEU A 18 -13.55 -1.75 1.59
C LEU A 18 -12.95 -0.40 1.21
N LEU A 19 -13.79 0.59 0.87
CA LEU A 19 -13.34 1.96 0.61
C LEU A 19 -12.72 2.59 1.85
N ILE A 20 -13.38 2.49 3.01
CA ILE A 20 -12.86 2.98 4.30
C ILE A 20 -11.54 2.28 4.64
N TRP A 21 -11.44 0.97 4.40
CA TRP A 21 -10.21 0.21 4.58
C TRP A 21 -9.05 0.76 3.72
N ASN A 22 -9.34 1.11 2.47
CA ASN A 22 -8.34 1.67 1.55
C ASN A 22 -7.97 3.13 1.82
N CYS A 23 -8.85 3.88 2.51
CA CYS A 23 -8.60 5.26 2.92
C CYS A 23 -8.23 5.37 4.41
N ARG A 24 -7.94 4.25 5.10
CA ARG A 24 -7.77 4.23 6.58
C ARG A 24 -6.66 5.16 7.06
N GLY A 25 -5.65 5.41 6.23
CA GLY A 25 -4.58 6.33 6.57
C GLY A 25 -4.96 7.80 6.44
N ASP A 26 -5.99 8.10 5.65
CA ASP A 26 -6.49 9.46 5.39
C ASP A 26 -7.61 9.86 6.37
N LEU A 27 -7.99 8.96 7.28
CA LEU A 27 -8.98 9.24 8.31
C LEU A 27 -8.34 10.03 9.47
N PRO A 28 -9.01 11.06 10.00
CA PRO A 28 -8.53 11.79 11.16
C PRO A 28 -8.47 10.86 12.37
N LEU A 29 -7.41 11.00 13.16
CA LEU A 29 -7.36 10.40 14.49
C LEU A 29 -8.33 11.14 15.42
N SER A 30 -8.79 10.47 16.49
CA SER A 30 -9.56 11.14 17.54
C SER A 30 -8.74 12.24 18.21
N ASP A 31 -9.38 13.31 18.69
CA ASP A 31 -8.71 14.46 19.31
C ASP A 31 -7.73 14.12 20.44
N ASP A 32 -7.97 13.02 21.17
CA ASP A 32 -7.12 12.54 22.27
C ASP A 32 -6.01 11.57 21.82
N ALA A 33 -5.89 11.29 20.53
CA ALA A 33 -4.90 10.35 20.00
C ALA A 33 -3.51 10.96 20.04
N ILE A 34 -2.53 10.14 20.44
CA ILE A 34 -1.10 10.43 20.24
C ILE A 34 -0.72 9.78 18.91
N PRO A 35 -0.48 10.55 17.82
CA PRO A 35 -0.25 9.97 16.49
C PRO A 35 0.93 9.00 16.49
N GLU A 36 1.97 9.31 17.26
CA GLU A 36 3.22 8.55 17.33
C GLU A 36 3.15 7.34 18.26
N SER A 37 2.00 7.14 18.93
CA SER A 37 1.83 5.96 19.77
C SER A 37 1.79 4.70 18.91
N ALA A 38 2.34 3.60 19.42
CA ALA A 38 2.25 2.29 18.78
C ALA A 38 0.81 1.83 18.52
N LYS A 39 -0.18 2.44 19.19
CA LYS A 39 -1.61 2.20 18.97
C LYS A 39 -2.15 2.86 17.70
N HIS A 40 -1.57 4.00 17.30
CA HIS A 40 -2.06 4.82 16.19
C HIS A 40 -1.12 4.83 14.98
N SER A 41 0.13 4.37 15.16
CA SER A 41 1.09 4.09 14.09
C SER A 41 1.67 2.66 14.23
N PRO A 42 0.84 1.60 14.14
CA PRO A 42 1.34 0.22 14.18
C PRO A 42 2.05 -0.18 12.88
N GLU A 43 1.92 0.64 11.84
CA GLU A 43 2.47 0.38 10.51
C GLU A 43 3.72 1.24 10.28
N GLY A 44 4.78 0.61 9.79
CA GLY A 44 6.05 1.23 9.49
C GLY A 44 6.68 0.59 8.25
N CYS A 45 7.74 1.20 7.76
CA CYS A 45 8.37 0.76 6.52
C CYS A 45 9.70 1.48 6.34
N THR A 46 10.68 0.79 5.77
CA THR A 46 11.99 1.35 5.44
C THR A 46 12.34 0.96 4.00
N THR A 47 12.72 1.97 3.22
CA THR A 47 13.20 1.77 1.85
C THR A 47 14.67 2.15 1.76
N LEU A 48 15.47 1.29 1.12
CA LEU A 48 16.87 1.54 0.78
C LEU A 48 17.05 1.49 -0.73
N LEU A 49 17.66 2.53 -1.30
CA LEU A 49 18.09 2.58 -2.70
C LEU A 49 19.61 2.61 -2.77
N PHE A 50 20.19 1.60 -3.39
CA PHE A 50 21.60 1.57 -3.79
C PHE A 50 21.66 1.82 -5.30
N PRO A 51 22.14 2.98 -5.76
CA PRO A 51 22.20 3.30 -7.19
C PRO A 51 23.11 2.34 -7.97
N ALA A 52 22.83 2.19 -9.26
CA ALA A 52 23.71 1.45 -10.15
C ALA A 52 25.11 2.11 -10.23
N ALA A 53 26.14 1.29 -10.34
CA ALA A 53 27.51 1.72 -10.59
C ALA A 53 28.07 0.97 -11.81
N LYS A 54 29.28 1.34 -12.28
CA LYS A 54 29.89 0.76 -13.49
C LYS A 54 29.91 -0.78 -13.52
N SER A 55 29.92 -1.44 -12.37
CA SER A 55 29.98 -2.89 -12.22
C SER A 55 28.81 -3.49 -11.43
N SER A 56 27.77 -2.72 -11.11
CA SER A 56 26.64 -3.20 -10.30
C SER A 56 25.31 -2.63 -10.77
N VAL A 57 24.27 -3.45 -10.69
CA VAL A 57 22.89 -3.00 -10.90
C VAL A 57 22.41 -2.16 -9.71
N ALA A 58 21.38 -1.35 -9.93
CA ALA A 58 20.68 -0.70 -8.83
C ALA A 58 19.96 -1.76 -7.98
N VAL A 59 19.94 -1.56 -6.66
CA VAL A 59 19.20 -2.41 -5.72
C VAL A 59 18.22 -1.53 -4.96
N ILE A 60 16.96 -1.96 -4.94
CA ILE A 60 15.91 -1.36 -4.12
C ILE A 60 15.48 -2.44 -3.14
N ALA A 61 15.57 -2.14 -1.85
CA ALA A 61 15.11 -3.01 -0.77
C ALA A 61 14.04 -2.29 0.04
N HIS A 62 13.02 -3.02 0.46
CA HIS A 62 11.89 -2.49 1.19
C HIS A 62 11.40 -3.52 2.20
N ASN A 63 11.14 -3.10 3.43
CA ASN A 63 10.40 -3.89 4.41
C ASN A 63 9.06 -3.21 4.70
N GLU A 64 8.09 -4.03 5.05
CA GLU A 64 6.80 -3.60 5.58
C GLU A 64 6.68 -4.10 7.02
N ASP A 65 6.39 -3.17 7.92
CA ASP A 65 6.10 -3.45 9.32
C ASP A 65 4.58 -3.29 9.48
N GLY A 66 3.85 -4.39 9.56
CA GLY A 66 2.38 -4.41 9.58
C GLY A 66 1.79 -4.97 10.88
N PRO A 67 0.47 -4.82 11.06
CA PRO A 67 -0.24 -5.44 12.17
C PRO A 67 -0.07 -6.98 12.14
N PRO A 68 0.18 -7.64 13.29
CA PRO A 68 0.38 -9.09 13.35
C PRO A 68 -0.78 -9.91 12.78
N GLU A 69 -1.99 -9.38 12.78
CA GLU A 69 -3.19 -10.01 12.24
C GLU A 69 -3.14 -10.23 10.72
N LEU A 70 -2.25 -9.54 10.02
CA LEU A 70 -2.03 -9.70 8.58
C LEU A 70 -0.87 -10.65 8.24
N ASP A 71 -0.12 -11.11 9.25
CA ASP A 71 0.94 -12.08 9.05
C ASP A 71 0.36 -13.39 8.48
N GLY A 72 1.03 -13.95 7.48
CA GLY A 72 0.56 -15.12 6.73
C GLY A 72 -0.62 -14.86 5.77
N HIS A 73 -1.19 -13.66 5.74
CA HIS A 73 -2.29 -13.30 4.82
C HIS A 73 -1.84 -12.44 3.63
N CYS A 74 -0.68 -11.78 3.74
CA CYS A 74 -0.08 -11.06 2.62
C CYS A 74 0.45 -12.02 1.54
N CYS A 75 0.39 -11.59 0.28
CA CYS A 75 0.81 -12.43 -0.85
C CYS A 75 1.40 -11.61 -1.99
N TRP A 76 2.12 -12.28 -2.89
CA TRP A 76 2.63 -11.67 -4.11
C TRP A 76 1.60 -11.79 -5.23
N PHE A 77 1.14 -10.66 -5.75
CA PHE A 77 0.20 -10.58 -6.86
C PHE A 77 0.92 -10.25 -8.17
N SER A 78 0.47 -10.88 -9.25
CA SER A 78 0.83 -10.51 -10.62
C SER A 78 -0.43 -10.16 -11.39
N VAL A 79 -0.53 -8.91 -11.81
CA VAL A 79 -1.71 -8.35 -12.47
C VAL A 79 -1.44 -8.23 -13.98
N ARG A 80 -2.39 -8.71 -14.78
CA ARG A 80 -2.40 -8.59 -16.24
C ARG A 80 -3.69 -7.92 -16.67
N GLN A 81 -3.56 -6.72 -17.23
CA GLN A 81 -4.67 -6.01 -17.85
C GLN A 81 -4.63 -6.23 -19.37
N GLU A 82 -5.78 -6.25 -20.04
CA GLU A 82 -5.84 -6.40 -21.51
C GLU A 82 -5.19 -5.20 -22.22
N ASN A 83 -5.48 -3.99 -21.75
CA ASN A 83 -5.02 -2.73 -22.33
C ASN A 83 -4.10 -1.93 -21.37
N GLY A 84 -3.40 -2.62 -20.47
CA GLY A 84 -2.55 -1.99 -19.45
C GLY A 84 -1.20 -2.66 -19.27
N SER A 85 -0.30 -2.02 -18.51
CA SER A 85 0.99 -2.59 -18.17
C SER A 85 0.81 -3.75 -17.19
N LYS A 86 1.56 -4.83 -17.39
CA LYS A 86 1.62 -5.89 -16.38
C LYS A 86 2.45 -5.38 -15.20
N PHE A 87 2.04 -5.73 -14.00
CA PHE A 87 2.83 -5.43 -12.82
C PHE A 87 2.71 -6.54 -11.80
N SER A 88 3.65 -6.58 -10.86
CA SER A 88 3.58 -7.43 -9.69
C SER A 88 3.81 -6.61 -8.43
N THR A 89 3.17 -6.99 -7.34
CA THR A 89 3.14 -6.21 -6.10
C THR A 89 2.97 -7.12 -4.90
N PHE A 90 3.53 -6.72 -3.77
CA PHE A 90 3.19 -7.31 -2.49
C PHE A 90 1.81 -6.79 -2.04
N HIS A 91 0.91 -7.68 -1.69
CA HIS A 91 -0.51 -7.33 -1.50
C HIS A 91 -0.97 -7.66 -0.09
N TYR A 92 -1.55 -6.64 0.55
CA TYR A 92 -2.29 -6.74 1.80
C TYR A 92 -3.75 -7.08 1.46
N PRO A 93 -4.38 -8.06 2.15
CA PRO A 93 -5.78 -8.38 1.93
C PRO A 93 -6.69 -7.14 1.96
N GLY A 94 -7.53 -7.00 0.93
CA GLY A 94 -8.49 -5.91 0.82
C GLY A 94 -7.91 -4.55 0.37
N MET A 95 -6.58 -4.41 0.25
CA MET A 95 -5.95 -3.21 -0.29
C MET A 95 -5.88 -3.22 -1.80
N LEU A 96 -5.97 -2.07 -2.46
CA LEU A 96 -5.72 -1.98 -3.89
C LEU A 96 -4.30 -2.50 -4.22
N PRO A 97 -4.12 -3.31 -5.28
CA PRO A 97 -2.80 -3.76 -5.70
C PRO A 97 -1.90 -2.56 -6.02
N GLY A 98 -0.73 -2.47 -5.36
CA GLY A 98 0.20 -1.35 -5.51
C GLY A 98 0.44 -0.54 -4.23
N HIS A 99 -0.34 -0.80 -3.17
CA HIS A 99 -0.26 -0.15 -1.84
C HIS A 99 1.10 -0.18 -1.13
N THR A 100 1.98 -1.11 -1.48
CA THR A 100 3.24 -1.36 -0.77
C THR A 100 4.42 -1.05 -1.69
N PHE A 101 4.97 -2.08 -2.33
CA PHE A 101 5.95 -2.01 -3.38
C PHE A 101 5.50 -2.83 -4.58
N SER A 102 5.91 -2.38 -5.76
CA SER A 102 5.53 -3.00 -7.03
C SER A 102 6.60 -2.82 -8.09
N VAL A 103 6.57 -3.70 -9.08
CA VAL A 103 7.39 -3.60 -10.30
C VAL A 103 6.51 -3.86 -11.52
N ASN A 104 6.64 -3.02 -12.54
CA ASN A 104 5.92 -3.20 -13.80
C ASN A 104 6.79 -3.83 -14.90
N SER A 105 6.16 -4.23 -16.01
CA SER A 105 6.83 -4.86 -17.16
C SER A 105 7.82 -3.97 -17.89
N HIS A 106 7.87 -2.67 -17.57
CA HIS A 106 8.82 -1.71 -18.12
C HIS A 106 10.02 -1.48 -17.19
N GLY A 107 10.09 -2.18 -16.06
CA GLY A 107 11.17 -2.05 -15.08
C GLY A 107 11.02 -0.86 -14.13
N LEU A 108 9.87 -0.19 -14.09
CA LEU A 108 9.59 0.81 -13.06
C LEU A 108 9.32 0.07 -11.74
N VAL A 109 10.04 0.48 -10.70
CA VAL A 109 9.85 0.01 -9.32
C VAL A 109 9.29 1.15 -8.50
N GLN A 110 8.22 0.88 -7.76
CA GLN A 110 7.63 1.79 -6.79
C GLN A 110 7.70 1.15 -5.41
N THR A 111 8.02 1.95 -4.40
CA THR A 111 8.00 1.59 -2.98
C THR A 111 7.28 2.72 -2.26
N ILE A 112 6.36 2.39 -1.37
CA ILE A 112 5.58 3.36 -0.62
C ILE A 112 6.04 3.30 0.83
N ASN A 113 6.34 4.47 1.41
CA ASN A 113 6.50 4.57 2.84
C ASN A 113 5.32 5.32 3.44
N ASN A 114 4.71 4.75 4.47
CA ASN A 114 3.65 5.40 5.24
C ASN A 114 4.23 6.62 5.96
N ILE A 115 3.68 7.80 5.65
CA ILE A 115 3.99 9.06 6.30
C ILE A 115 2.66 9.69 6.69
N ARG A 116 2.50 9.99 7.98
CA ARG A 116 1.33 10.70 8.50
C ARG A 116 1.56 12.20 8.41
N VAL A 117 0.52 12.91 8.00
CA VAL A 117 0.51 14.37 7.93
C VAL A 117 -0.41 14.91 9.02
N ASP A 118 0.00 15.97 9.68
CA ASP A 118 -0.79 16.61 10.74
C ASP A 118 -1.91 17.50 10.19
N ASP A 119 -1.82 17.89 8.92
CA ASP A 119 -2.76 18.77 8.22
C ASP A 119 -3.47 18.00 7.10
N LEU A 120 -4.48 17.20 7.45
CA LEU A 120 -5.29 16.46 6.48
C LEU A 120 -6.14 17.42 5.64
N GLN A 121 -5.94 17.37 4.32
CA GLN A 121 -6.66 18.19 3.35
C GLN A 121 -7.41 17.30 2.35
N SER A 122 -8.52 17.80 1.79
CA SER A 122 -9.24 17.08 0.73
C SER A 122 -8.34 16.91 -0.50
N GLY A 123 -8.21 15.68 -1.00
CA GLY A 123 -7.33 15.38 -2.11
C GLY A 123 -7.37 13.93 -2.56
N ILE A 124 -6.28 13.49 -3.19
CA ILE A 124 -6.07 12.09 -3.58
C ILE A 124 -5.69 11.31 -2.31
N PRO A 125 -6.39 10.21 -1.97
CA PRO A 125 -6.02 9.37 -0.83
C PRO A 125 -4.60 8.81 -1.01
N HIS A 126 -3.78 8.82 0.04
CA HIS A 126 -2.35 8.49 -0.08
C HIS A 126 -2.05 6.99 -0.27
N TRP A 127 -3.05 6.12 -0.14
CA TRP A 127 -2.96 4.67 -0.34
C TRP A 127 -3.67 4.16 -1.62
N CYS A 128 -4.22 5.08 -2.44
CA CYS A 128 -4.98 4.78 -3.67
C CYS A 128 -4.18 5.03 -4.94
#